data_AF-E2C936-F1
#
_entry.id   AF-E2C936-F1
#
_cell.length_a   1.000
_cell.length_b   1.000
_cell.length_c   1.000
_cell.angle_alpha   90.00
_cell.angle_beta   90.00
_cell.angle_gamma   90.00
#
_symmetry.space_group_name_H-M   'P 1'
#
loop_
_entity.id
_entity.type
_entity.pdbx_description
1 polymer ?
#
loop_
_entity_poly.entity_id
_entity_poly.type
_entity_poly.pdbx_seq_one_letter_code
_entity_poly.pdbx_strand_id
1 'polypeptide(L)'
;MSRQELKSKAFKRAENNLQNKLSNAFLKSYSHHLMPGYNLNKTYIEEWDEENIMGLFQEFPYNCDLPKPLLPPAKLPRTDIAELIEMDPDPYFDETYNWYYTGGSLNYIQLSGWDVLLFPFMGDLVAANITSMEDSIWKPLLQNSAKYKLHGILYEIRQNSINNTCRILGRHKNQCTLYTLSNAKNRLKLHEIHKQASKIPYVSADLSVNDVNYHCTLNAEKILSLWDITRTNYISSSSVSQDKTHDAWGSVRFQQGDSNVLIYMDRCCLHYLDTRAPFDRPCLTLCPKSHLENCENLSVNAASRNSTCRYVGTCHSLLMCDNRSPKQCVQQKWTHQFKSTPLLMAVTNSNDEEIVVLSSQTAGENAIILNTWKMEESHSFNLPFRPSYIAETLNEAQMGGMCLDPYLRSRFELCNVGSTLVTSTKGEVSYFVQNSIGDIFYQCITHETVLDKYSPVNNKACYALSIWEKALQAQGEPLVPLTLTDKCNMQYIYENFTNRKLRLKTSEEIVDDPFEPTWKKSLSMLGSYIDILAPELLAVWEIREEVPVPASAAPHQKVLNWLESSTSQYATQSQNEPECVIPTPFNTQELYSVSQQQDIACIDDSNVLQEILLPKVVSRSSTCKKNM
;
A
#
# COMPACT_ATOMS: atom_id res chain seq x y z
N MET A 1 -20.35 -16.40 37.13
CA MET A 1 -20.98 -16.09 35.83
C MET A 1 -20.97 -17.35 35.00
N SER A 2 -22.08 -17.67 34.33
CA SER A 2 -22.18 -18.82 33.43
C SER A 2 -21.45 -18.56 32.10
N ARG A 3 -21.14 -19.63 31.37
CA ARG A 3 -20.52 -19.52 30.02
C ARG A 3 -21.44 -18.80 29.02
N GLN A 4 -22.77 -18.93 29.19
CA GLN A 4 -23.78 -18.19 28.43
C GLN A 4 -23.82 -16.69 28.77
N GLU A 5 -23.71 -16.31 30.06
CA GLU A 5 -23.64 -14.90 30.46
C GLU A 5 -22.37 -14.22 29.92
N LEU A 6 -21.25 -14.94 29.88
CA LEU A 6 -20.01 -14.46 29.28
C LEU A 6 -20.16 -14.24 27.77
N LYS A 7 -20.73 -15.21 27.04
CA LYS A 7 -21.07 -15.06 25.62
C LYS A 7 -21.98 -13.85 25.39
N SER A 8 -23.09 -13.74 26.11
CA SER A 8 -24.06 -12.63 25.97
C SER A 8 -23.45 -11.25 26.26
N LYS A 9 -22.59 -11.13 27.27
CA LYS A 9 -21.88 -9.87 27.57
C LYS A 9 -20.80 -9.53 26.54
N ALA A 10 -20.08 -10.52 26.03
CA ALA A 10 -19.10 -10.31 24.96
C ALA A 10 -19.79 -9.88 23.66
N PHE A 11 -20.88 -10.56 23.30
CA PHE A 11 -21.73 -10.25 22.15
C PHE A 11 -22.29 -8.83 22.24
N LYS A 12 -22.95 -8.45 23.34
CA LYS A 12 -23.45 -7.09 23.55
C LYS A 12 -22.35 -6.03 23.56
N ARG A 13 -21.11 -6.38 23.94
CA ARG A 13 -19.96 -5.46 23.83
C ARG A 13 -19.51 -5.31 22.38
N ALA A 14 -19.47 -6.40 21.61
CA ALA A 14 -19.19 -6.35 20.18
C ALA A 14 -20.26 -5.51 19.47
N GLU A 15 -21.54 -5.85 19.62
CA GLU A 15 -22.71 -5.09 19.15
C GLU A 15 -22.59 -3.58 19.43
N ASN A 16 -22.31 -3.19 20.69
CA ASN A 16 -22.16 -1.77 21.04
C ASN A 16 -20.93 -1.10 20.40
N ASN A 17 -19.80 -1.81 20.28
CA ASN A 17 -18.60 -1.30 19.60
C ASN A 17 -18.75 -1.26 18.07
N LEU A 18 -19.66 -2.05 17.51
CA LEU A 18 -20.01 -2.06 16.09
C LEU A 18 -20.95 -0.89 15.78
N GLN A 19 -22.12 -0.85 16.42
CA GLN A 19 -23.19 0.09 16.07
C GLN A 19 -22.91 1.57 16.45
N ASN A 20 -22.03 1.80 17.43
CA ASN A 20 -21.76 3.11 18.00
C ASN A 20 -20.27 3.47 17.91
N LYS A 21 -19.92 4.67 18.38
CA LYS A 21 -18.53 5.10 18.50
C LYS A 21 -17.71 4.12 19.35
N LEU A 22 -16.49 3.83 18.92
CA LEU A 22 -15.57 2.95 19.65
C LEU A 22 -15.30 3.54 21.04
N SER A 23 -15.47 2.74 22.08
CA SER A 23 -15.33 3.27 23.44
C SER A 23 -13.92 3.84 23.69
N ASN A 24 -13.83 5.00 24.34
CA ASN A 24 -12.55 5.64 24.67
C ASN A 24 -11.59 4.73 25.46
N ALA A 25 -12.11 3.73 26.18
CA ALA A 25 -11.30 2.72 26.87
C ALA A 25 -10.67 1.70 25.89
N PHE A 26 -11.35 1.38 24.80
CA PHE A 26 -10.83 0.53 23.73
C PHE A 26 -9.75 1.27 22.90
N LEU A 27 -10.04 2.51 22.50
CA LEU A 27 -9.12 3.35 21.70
C LEU A 27 -7.82 3.72 22.42
N LYS A 28 -7.78 3.65 23.76
CA LYS A 28 -6.55 3.79 24.55
C LYS A 28 -5.60 2.59 24.43
N SER A 29 -6.12 1.43 24.07
CA SER A 29 -5.38 0.15 24.05
C SER A 29 -5.10 -0.38 22.65
N TYR A 30 -5.90 0.03 21.66
CA TYR A 30 -5.82 -0.48 20.29
C TYR A 30 -5.98 0.65 19.26
N SER A 31 -5.19 0.58 18.19
CA SER A 31 -5.30 1.52 17.06
C SER A 31 -6.54 1.24 16.22
N HIS A 32 -7.19 2.29 15.69
CA HIS A 32 -8.39 2.18 14.86
C HIS A 32 -8.24 1.20 13.68
N HIS A 33 -7.08 1.16 13.03
CA HIS A 33 -6.81 0.31 11.88
C HIS A 33 -6.80 -1.21 12.19
N LEU A 34 -6.78 -1.59 13.47
CA LEU A 34 -6.88 -2.99 13.91
C LEU A 34 -8.33 -3.46 14.04
N MET A 35 -9.32 -2.58 13.86
CA MET A 35 -10.73 -2.96 13.88
C MET A 35 -11.17 -3.44 12.49
N PRO A 36 -11.76 -4.65 12.38
CA PRO A 36 -12.26 -5.16 11.10
C PRO A 36 -13.27 -4.22 10.46
N GLY A 37 -13.49 -4.42 9.16
CA GLY A 37 -14.34 -3.54 8.37
C GLY A 37 -15.82 -3.91 8.47
N TYR A 38 -16.60 -3.13 9.20
CA TYR A 38 -17.99 -3.50 9.52
C TYR A 38 -19.02 -2.61 8.84
N ASN A 39 -19.91 -3.19 8.02
CA ASN A 39 -21.08 -2.50 7.45
C ASN A 39 -22.12 -2.21 8.55
N LEU A 40 -22.28 -0.95 8.94
CA LEU A 40 -23.18 -0.55 10.04
C LEU A 40 -24.63 -0.21 9.61
N ASN A 41 -25.14 -0.84 8.54
CA ASN A 41 -26.50 -0.57 8.09
C ASN A 41 -27.53 -1.16 9.08
N LYS A 42 -28.40 -0.29 9.62
CA LYS A 42 -29.39 -0.65 10.65
C LYS A 42 -30.68 -1.25 10.10
N THR A 43 -30.95 -1.16 8.79
CA THR A 43 -32.27 -1.52 8.22
C THR A 43 -32.47 -3.01 7.94
N TYR A 44 -31.40 -3.81 7.89
CA TYR A 44 -31.42 -5.19 7.37
C TYR A 44 -31.34 -6.29 8.45
N ILE A 45 -31.38 -5.93 9.73
CA ILE A 45 -31.27 -6.87 10.86
C ILE A 45 -32.54 -6.74 11.70
N GLU A 46 -33.45 -7.69 11.58
CA GLU A 46 -34.69 -7.74 12.37
C GLU A 46 -34.37 -8.09 13.84
N GLU A 47 -33.49 -9.06 14.09
CA GLU A 47 -32.97 -9.41 15.42
C GLU A 47 -31.44 -9.61 15.41
N TRP A 48 -30.76 -9.02 16.40
CA TRP A 48 -29.30 -9.14 16.57
C TRP A 48 -28.95 -10.45 17.31
N ASP A 49 -28.95 -11.56 16.58
CA ASP A 49 -28.51 -12.89 17.05
C ASP A 49 -27.19 -13.35 16.38
N GLU A 50 -26.68 -14.52 16.79
CA GLU A 50 -25.40 -15.08 16.31
C GLU A 50 -25.49 -15.54 14.84
N GLU A 51 -26.66 -15.91 14.33
CA GLU A 51 -26.86 -16.44 12.98
C GLU A 51 -27.00 -15.32 11.94
N ASN A 52 -27.85 -14.32 12.23
CA ASN A 52 -28.00 -13.11 11.42
C ASN A 52 -26.68 -12.33 11.32
N ILE A 53 -25.90 -12.24 12.40
CA ILE A 53 -24.60 -11.56 12.38
C ILE A 53 -23.57 -12.32 11.55
N MET A 54 -23.53 -13.66 11.61
CA MET A 54 -22.65 -14.44 10.73
C MET A 54 -23.02 -14.27 9.25
N GLY A 55 -24.30 -14.05 8.93
CA GLY A 55 -24.77 -13.70 7.58
C GLY A 55 -24.26 -12.36 7.03
N LEU A 56 -23.78 -11.45 7.90
CA LEU A 56 -23.17 -10.15 7.55
C LEU A 56 -21.64 -10.23 7.36
N PHE A 57 -21.04 -11.39 7.58
CA PHE A 57 -19.59 -11.61 7.52
C PHE A 57 -19.22 -12.58 6.39
N GLN A 58 -19.79 -12.35 5.21
CA GLN A 58 -19.44 -13.14 4.04
C GLN A 58 -18.01 -12.78 3.60
N GLU A 59 -17.24 -13.79 3.21
CA GLU A 59 -15.95 -13.58 2.57
C GLU A 59 -16.14 -12.86 1.22
N PHE A 60 -15.08 -12.27 0.70
CA PHE A 60 -15.11 -11.63 -0.62
C PHE A 60 -15.41 -12.71 -1.68
N PRO A 61 -16.44 -12.55 -2.53
CA PRO A 61 -16.98 -13.63 -3.35
C PRO A 61 -16.14 -13.91 -4.61
N TYR A 62 -15.16 -13.06 -4.90
CA TYR A 62 -14.31 -13.14 -6.09
C TYR A 62 -12.87 -13.48 -5.75
N ASN A 63 -12.15 -14.00 -6.73
CA ASN A 63 -10.71 -14.20 -6.65
C ASN A 63 -9.98 -12.98 -7.25
N CYS A 64 -8.82 -12.64 -6.69
CA CYS A 64 -7.89 -11.67 -7.27
C CYS A 64 -6.68 -12.41 -7.82
N ASP A 65 -6.16 -11.99 -8.98
CA ASP A 65 -4.88 -12.49 -9.47
C ASP A 65 -3.68 -11.68 -8.94
N LEU A 66 -2.48 -12.26 -9.03
CA LEU A 66 -1.26 -11.56 -8.66
C LEU A 66 -1.00 -10.35 -9.59
N PRO A 67 -0.70 -9.16 -9.03
CA PRO A 67 -0.41 -7.95 -9.80
C PRO A 67 0.71 -8.07 -10.82
N LYS A 68 0.50 -7.42 -11.96
CA LYS A 68 1.34 -7.51 -13.15
C LYS A 68 1.78 -6.12 -13.58
N PRO A 69 3.05 -5.90 -13.95
CA PRO A 69 3.47 -4.62 -14.52
C PRO A 69 2.87 -4.43 -15.92
N LEU A 70 2.28 -3.26 -16.18
CA LEU A 70 1.68 -2.92 -17.48
C LEU A 70 2.71 -2.39 -18.49
N LEU A 71 3.70 -1.66 -17.99
CA LEU A 71 4.67 -0.89 -18.77
C LEU A 71 6.11 -1.30 -18.42
N PRO A 72 7.08 -1.10 -19.33
CA PRO A 72 8.50 -1.15 -18.97
C PRO A 72 8.82 -0.21 -17.80
N PRO A 73 9.83 -0.54 -16.97
CA PRO A 73 10.14 0.23 -15.78
C PRO A 73 10.45 1.70 -16.08
N ALA A 74 9.86 2.60 -15.30
CA ALA A 74 10.21 4.01 -15.25
C ALA A 74 11.71 4.20 -14.93
N LYS A 75 12.41 5.04 -15.70
CA LYS A 75 13.78 5.47 -15.34
C LYS A 75 13.71 6.39 -14.13
N LEU A 76 14.51 6.14 -13.10
CA LEU A 76 14.62 7.10 -12.00
C LEU A 76 15.41 8.33 -12.46
N PRO A 77 14.90 9.56 -12.29
CA PRO A 77 15.76 10.73 -12.32
C PRO A 77 16.68 10.70 -11.09
N ARG A 78 18.00 10.83 -11.30
CA ARG A 78 18.97 11.02 -10.21
C ARG A 78 18.80 12.41 -9.61
N THR A 79 18.07 12.49 -8.51
CA THR A 79 17.96 13.70 -7.68
C THR A 79 17.83 13.27 -6.23
N ASP A 80 18.63 13.87 -5.35
CA ASP A 80 18.56 13.58 -3.93
C ASP A 80 17.28 14.19 -3.35
N ILE A 81 16.40 13.32 -2.85
CA ILE A 81 15.11 13.72 -2.30
C ILE A 81 15.32 14.54 -1.01
N ALA A 82 16.43 14.33 -0.29
CA ALA A 82 16.76 15.10 0.90
C ALA A 82 17.05 16.57 0.56
N GLU A 83 17.84 16.83 -0.48
CA GLU A 83 18.12 18.21 -0.95
C GLU A 83 16.85 18.89 -1.45
N LEU A 84 15.99 18.18 -2.19
CA LEU A 84 14.72 18.72 -2.70
C LEU A 84 13.74 19.13 -1.58
N ILE A 85 13.65 18.35 -0.50
CA ILE A 85 12.76 18.65 0.65
C ILE A 85 13.30 19.83 1.47
N GLU A 86 14.62 19.99 1.57
CA GLU A 86 15.24 21.12 2.29
C GLU A 86 15.18 22.45 1.52
N MET A 87 14.88 22.43 0.21
CA MET A 87 14.86 23.62 -0.66
C MET A 87 13.49 24.30 -0.87
N ASP A 88 12.35 23.62 -0.65
CA ASP A 88 10.99 24.22 -0.73
C ASP A 88 10.06 23.64 0.36
N PRO A 89 10.18 24.07 1.63
CA PRO A 89 9.18 23.76 2.65
C PRO A 89 7.87 24.47 2.29
N ASP A 90 6.93 23.72 1.72
CA ASP A 90 5.65 24.25 1.24
C ASP A 90 4.85 24.87 2.41
N PRO A 91 4.62 26.20 2.42
CA PRO A 91 4.02 26.89 3.57
C PRO A 91 2.54 26.54 3.79
N TYR A 92 1.91 25.82 2.86
CA TYR A 92 0.53 25.33 2.97
C TYR A 92 0.45 23.87 3.43
N PHE A 93 1.58 23.20 3.68
CA PHE A 93 1.64 21.75 3.94
C PHE A 93 2.19 21.44 5.34
N ASP A 94 1.30 21.12 6.28
CA ASP A 94 1.60 20.73 7.67
C ASP A 94 0.91 19.38 8.03
N GLU A 95 0.86 18.46 7.06
CA GLU A 95 0.05 17.24 7.13
C GLU A 95 0.86 15.94 7.03
N THR A 96 0.31 14.87 7.60
CA THR A 96 0.99 13.56 7.72
C THR A 96 1.06 12.77 6.41
N TYR A 97 0.41 13.23 5.35
CA TYR A 97 0.36 12.60 4.03
C TYR A 97 0.14 13.64 2.94
N ASN A 98 0.61 13.36 1.72
CA ASN A 98 0.62 14.33 0.62
C ASN A 98 -0.77 14.44 -0.04
N TRP A 99 -1.62 15.26 0.57
CA TRP A 99 -2.98 15.53 0.11
C TRP A 99 -3.07 16.22 -1.26
N TYR A 100 -1.99 16.73 -1.84
CA TYR A 100 -2.05 17.21 -3.23
C TYR A 100 -2.44 16.09 -4.19
N TYR A 101 -2.10 14.82 -3.90
CA TYR A 101 -2.49 13.66 -4.72
C TYR A 101 -3.94 13.16 -4.48
N THR A 102 -4.76 13.86 -3.67
CA THR A 102 -6.18 13.50 -3.51
C THR A 102 -6.86 13.42 -4.87
N GLY A 103 -7.43 12.25 -5.16
CA GLY A 103 -8.12 11.98 -6.42
C GLY A 103 -7.27 11.42 -7.56
N GLY A 104 -5.95 11.40 -7.45
CA GLY A 104 -5.04 10.58 -8.25
C GLY A 104 -4.63 11.11 -9.63
N SER A 105 -3.41 10.74 -10.03
CA SER A 105 -2.78 11.07 -11.33
C SER A 105 -2.97 9.98 -12.40
N LEU A 106 -3.67 8.88 -12.09
CA LEU A 106 -4.05 7.81 -13.01
C LEU A 106 -5.55 7.90 -13.29
N ASN A 107 -5.97 7.84 -14.56
CA ASN A 107 -7.39 7.89 -14.93
C ASN A 107 -7.69 6.98 -16.15
N TYR A 108 -8.95 6.63 -16.34
CA TYR A 108 -9.43 5.76 -17.41
C TYR A 108 -10.55 6.44 -18.22
N ILE A 109 -10.51 6.28 -19.55
CA ILE A 109 -11.49 6.78 -20.50
C ILE A 109 -11.80 5.70 -21.53
N GLN A 110 -13.07 5.50 -21.85
CA GLN A 110 -13.47 4.83 -23.09
C GLN A 110 -13.76 5.87 -24.17
N LEU A 111 -12.96 5.88 -25.26
CA LEU A 111 -13.06 6.87 -26.34
C LEU A 111 -13.25 6.18 -27.69
N SER A 112 -14.41 6.37 -28.32
CA SER A 112 -14.74 5.76 -29.62
C SER A 112 -14.57 4.22 -29.64
N GLY A 113 -14.90 3.56 -28.52
CA GLY A 113 -14.74 2.11 -28.33
C GLY A 113 -13.30 1.65 -28.07
N TRP A 114 -12.38 2.56 -27.80
CA TRP A 114 -11.03 2.23 -27.33
C TRP A 114 -10.93 2.50 -25.83
N ASP A 115 -10.36 1.54 -25.11
CA ASP A 115 -10.05 1.68 -23.70
C ASP A 115 -8.71 2.45 -23.59
N VAL A 116 -8.70 3.60 -22.91
CA VAL A 116 -7.54 4.51 -22.85
C VAL A 116 -7.18 4.83 -21.41
N LEU A 117 -5.92 4.58 -21.06
CA LEU A 117 -5.34 4.91 -19.77
C LEU A 117 -4.59 6.26 -19.86
N LEU A 118 -4.89 7.17 -18.94
CA LEU A 118 -4.21 8.46 -18.77
C LEU A 118 -3.29 8.45 -17.55
N PHE A 119 -2.04 8.83 -17.73
CA PHE A 119 -1.07 8.87 -16.65
C PHE A 119 0.16 9.74 -16.99
N PRO A 120 0.83 10.34 -15.98
CA PRO A 120 2.16 10.89 -16.15
C PRO A 120 3.20 9.76 -16.28
N PHE A 121 4.12 9.86 -17.24
CA PHE A 121 5.25 8.94 -17.40
C PHE A 121 6.45 9.67 -18.01
N MET A 122 7.62 9.60 -17.35
CA MET A 122 8.87 10.23 -17.83
C MET A 122 8.76 11.74 -18.16
N GLY A 123 7.88 12.48 -17.47
CA GLY A 123 7.65 13.90 -17.72
C GLY A 123 6.70 14.21 -18.89
N ASP A 124 6.10 13.20 -19.53
CA ASP A 124 5.00 13.36 -20.46
C ASP A 124 3.67 12.92 -19.80
N LEU A 125 2.56 13.56 -20.16
CA LEU A 125 1.21 13.01 -19.99
C LEU A 125 0.96 12.07 -21.15
N VAL A 126 0.76 10.79 -20.85
CA VAL A 126 0.52 9.73 -21.83
C VAL A 126 -0.96 9.36 -21.84
N ALA A 127 -1.52 9.25 -23.04
CA ALA A 127 -2.83 8.66 -23.29
C ALA A 127 -2.61 7.36 -24.08
N ALA A 128 -2.58 6.23 -23.37
CA ALA A 128 -2.28 4.93 -23.94
C ALA A 128 -3.55 4.13 -24.24
N ASN A 129 -3.74 3.72 -25.50
CA ASN A 129 -4.74 2.70 -25.83
C ASN A 129 -4.29 1.38 -25.17
N ILE A 130 -5.17 0.76 -24.40
CA ILE A 130 -4.97 -0.56 -23.79
C ILE A 130 -6.00 -1.54 -24.37
N THR A 131 -5.60 -2.79 -24.57
CA THR A 131 -6.51 -3.86 -25.01
C THR A 131 -6.41 -5.06 -24.10
N SER A 132 -7.57 -5.55 -23.66
CA SER A 132 -7.67 -6.85 -22.99
C SER A 132 -7.46 -7.96 -24.02
N MET A 133 -6.48 -8.82 -23.75
CA MET A 133 -6.17 -10.01 -24.55
C MET A 133 -6.89 -11.24 -23.96
N GLU A 134 -6.62 -12.42 -24.51
CA GLU A 134 -6.92 -13.68 -23.83
C GLU A 134 -6.24 -13.73 -22.44
N ASP A 135 -6.85 -14.47 -21.51
CA ASP A 135 -6.42 -14.60 -20.10
C ASP A 135 -6.36 -13.30 -19.28
N SER A 136 -7.22 -12.33 -19.57
CA SER A 136 -7.36 -11.06 -18.82
C SER A 136 -6.08 -10.21 -18.80
N ILE A 137 -5.18 -10.40 -19.76
CA ILE A 137 -3.92 -9.66 -19.88
C ILE A 137 -4.16 -8.35 -20.62
N TRP A 138 -3.95 -7.22 -19.95
CA TRP A 138 -3.95 -5.91 -20.59
C TRP A 138 -2.61 -5.64 -21.29
N LYS A 139 -2.66 -5.16 -22.54
CA LYS A 139 -1.48 -4.72 -23.30
C LYS A 139 -1.63 -3.30 -23.83
N PRO A 140 -0.62 -2.42 -23.63
CA PRO A 140 -0.64 -1.06 -24.18
C PRO A 140 -0.22 -1.02 -25.65
N LEU A 141 -1.10 -0.52 -26.53
CA LEU A 141 -0.87 -0.36 -27.96
C LEU A 141 -0.18 0.98 -28.28
N LEU A 142 1.07 1.12 -27.82
CA LEU A 142 1.86 2.36 -27.86
C LEU A 142 1.96 3.05 -29.23
N GLN A 143 1.79 2.32 -30.35
CA GLN A 143 1.81 2.87 -31.71
C GLN A 143 0.65 3.83 -32.02
N ASN A 144 -0.49 3.67 -31.33
CA ASN A 144 -1.69 4.48 -31.54
C ASN A 144 -1.94 5.48 -30.40
N SER A 145 -1.06 5.46 -29.39
CA SER A 145 -1.11 6.30 -28.19
C SER A 145 -0.67 7.74 -28.49
N ALA A 146 -1.12 8.67 -27.65
CA ALA A 146 -0.68 10.07 -27.68
C ALA A 146 0.15 10.41 -26.45
N LYS A 147 1.00 11.44 -26.54
CA LYS A 147 1.70 12.00 -25.39
C LYS A 147 1.90 13.50 -25.54
N TYR A 148 1.98 14.21 -24.41
CA TYR A 148 2.21 15.65 -24.35
C TYR A 148 3.18 15.99 -23.21
N LYS A 149 4.15 16.88 -23.46
CA LYS A 149 5.20 17.19 -22.47
C LYS A 149 4.65 18.03 -21.31
N LEU A 150 4.80 17.54 -20.09
CA LEU A 150 4.40 18.25 -18.87
C LEU A 150 5.45 19.27 -18.44
N HIS A 151 4.97 20.33 -17.80
CA HIS A 151 5.78 21.41 -17.24
C HIS A 151 5.54 21.49 -15.73
N GLY A 152 5.98 20.44 -15.01
CA GLY A 152 5.82 20.27 -13.56
C GLY A 152 5.10 18.96 -13.18
N ILE A 153 5.11 18.64 -11.88
CA ILE A 153 4.45 17.44 -11.31
C ILE A 153 2.93 17.56 -11.50
N LEU A 154 2.32 16.46 -11.97
CA LEU A 154 0.88 16.33 -12.18
C LEU A 154 0.28 15.54 -11.01
N TYR A 155 -0.52 16.19 -10.18
CA TYR A 155 -1.03 15.60 -8.94
C TYR A 155 -2.39 14.94 -9.10
N GLU A 156 -3.24 15.47 -9.98
CA GLU A 156 -4.58 14.96 -10.23
C GLU A 156 -4.97 15.06 -11.71
N ILE A 157 -5.63 14.03 -12.22
CA ILE A 157 -6.26 14.00 -13.54
C ILE A 157 -7.77 13.85 -13.39
N ARG A 158 -8.53 14.80 -13.95
CA ARG A 158 -9.97 14.66 -14.22
C ARG A 158 -10.21 14.60 -15.71
N GLN A 159 -11.29 13.93 -16.11
CA GLN A 159 -11.65 13.76 -17.51
C GLN A 159 -13.16 13.89 -17.69
N ASN A 160 -13.57 14.38 -18.86
CA ASN A 160 -14.94 14.27 -19.34
C ASN A 160 -14.95 13.91 -20.83
N SER A 161 -15.49 12.73 -21.16
CA SER A 161 -15.71 12.23 -22.52
C SER A 161 -17.07 12.67 -23.06
N ILE A 162 -17.09 13.53 -24.07
CA ILE A 162 -18.31 13.93 -24.78
C ILE A 162 -18.12 13.62 -26.27
N ASN A 163 -18.95 12.70 -26.80
CA ASN A 163 -18.85 12.16 -28.15
C ASN A 163 -17.46 11.54 -28.43
N ASN A 164 -16.87 11.78 -29.60
CA ASN A 164 -15.54 11.27 -30.00
C ASN A 164 -14.36 12.13 -29.48
N THR A 165 -14.60 12.97 -28.47
CA THR A 165 -13.60 13.85 -27.86
C THR A 165 -13.67 13.76 -26.34
N CYS A 166 -12.52 13.78 -25.68
CA CYS A 166 -12.44 13.88 -24.23
C CYS A 166 -11.66 15.14 -23.85
N ARG A 167 -12.19 15.90 -22.88
CA ARG A 167 -11.44 16.96 -22.20
C ARG A 167 -10.77 16.36 -20.98
N ILE A 168 -9.53 16.76 -20.75
CA ILE A 168 -8.70 16.29 -19.63
C ILE A 168 -8.23 17.52 -18.88
N LEU A 169 -8.44 17.55 -17.57
CA LEU A 169 -7.95 18.57 -16.67
C LEU A 169 -6.83 17.97 -15.83
N GLY A 170 -5.61 18.47 -16.03
CA GLY A 170 -4.44 18.13 -15.22
C GLY A 170 -4.15 19.23 -14.21
N ARG A 171 -4.22 18.89 -12.91
CA ARG A 171 -3.87 19.82 -11.82
C ARG A 171 -2.41 19.63 -11.40
N HIS A 172 -1.67 20.73 -11.44
CA HIS A 172 -0.33 20.88 -10.88
C HIS A 172 -0.39 21.81 -9.66
N LYS A 173 0.71 21.96 -8.90
CA LYS A 173 0.77 22.83 -7.70
C LYS A 173 0.24 24.24 -7.98
N ASN A 174 0.81 24.97 -8.96
CA ASN A 174 0.46 26.37 -9.24
C ASN A 174 -0.24 26.61 -10.60
N GLN A 175 -0.71 25.56 -11.27
CA GLN A 175 -1.38 25.66 -12.57
C GLN A 175 -2.38 24.51 -12.81
N CYS A 176 -3.48 24.81 -13.47
CA CYS A 176 -4.41 23.84 -14.03
C CYS A 176 -4.34 23.90 -15.55
N THR A 177 -4.09 22.76 -16.20
CA THR A 177 -3.92 22.68 -17.65
C THR A 177 -5.02 21.82 -18.25
N LEU A 178 -5.64 22.32 -19.32
CA LEU A 178 -6.73 21.65 -20.02
C LEU A 178 -6.24 21.12 -21.36
N TYR A 179 -6.46 19.83 -21.60
CA TYR A 179 -6.07 19.12 -22.81
C TYR A 179 -7.30 18.55 -23.53
N THR A 180 -7.20 18.37 -24.85
CA THR A 180 -8.16 17.58 -25.63
C THR A 180 -7.50 16.28 -26.07
N LEU A 181 -8.17 15.17 -25.81
CA LEU A 181 -7.93 13.89 -26.46
C LEU A 181 -8.98 13.66 -27.54
N SER A 182 -8.55 13.26 -28.74
CA SER A 182 -9.43 12.90 -29.84
C SER A 182 -8.90 11.68 -30.59
N ASN A 183 -9.78 10.82 -31.09
CA ASN A 183 -9.41 9.73 -31.99
C ASN A 183 -9.58 10.20 -33.44
N ALA A 184 -8.48 10.30 -34.20
CA ALA A 184 -8.50 10.74 -35.58
C ALA A 184 -7.61 9.85 -36.45
N LYS A 185 -8.22 9.13 -37.41
CA LYS A 185 -7.56 8.16 -38.30
C LYS A 185 -6.91 6.99 -37.54
N ASN A 186 -7.62 6.40 -36.56
CA ASN A 186 -7.12 5.32 -35.69
C ASN A 186 -5.80 5.68 -34.99
N ARG A 187 -5.66 6.93 -34.56
CA ARG A 187 -4.59 7.40 -33.69
C ARG A 187 -5.14 8.43 -32.72
N LEU A 188 -4.73 8.31 -31.46
CA LEU A 188 -5.03 9.32 -30.46
C LEU A 188 -4.23 10.59 -30.76
N LYS A 189 -4.86 11.74 -30.54
CA LYS A 189 -4.21 13.06 -30.56
C LYS A 189 -4.51 13.79 -29.27
N LEU A 190 -3.46 14.10 -28.52
CA LEU A 190 -3.49 14.87 -27.29
C LEU A 190 -2.85 16.24 -27.54
N HIS A 191 -3.53 17.32 -27.15
CA HIS A 191 -3.00 18.68 -27.23
C HIS A 191 -3.56 19.56 -26.10
N GLU A 192 -2.75 20.51 -25.63
CA GLU A 192 -3.16 21.56 -24.70
C GLU A 192 -4.11 22.56 -25.38
N ILE A 193 -5.09 23.06 -24.63
CA ILE A 193 -6.10 24.05 -25.07
C ILE A 193 -5.91 25.36 -24.30
N HIS A 194 -5.81 25.25 -22.97
CA HIS A 194 -5.81 26.35 -22.04
C HIS A 194 -4.96 26.02 -20.81
N LYS A 195 -4.39 27.05 -20.21
CA LYS A 195 -3.56 26.95 -19.03
C LYS A 195 -3.91 28.06 -18.06
N GLN A 196 -4.43 27.68 -16.89
CA GLN A 196 -4.78 28.59 -15.81
C GLN A 196 -3.67 28.58 -14.75
N ALA A 197 -2.93 29.68 -14.62
CA ALA A 197 -1.91 29.85 -13.59
C ALA A 197 -2.48 30.52 -12.33
N SER A 198 -1.93 30.17 -11.17
CA SER A 198 -2.24 30.78 -9.87
C SER A 198 -0.95 31.06 -9.09
N LYS A 199 -1.00 32.07 -8.20
CA LYS A 199 0.06 32.32 -7.21
C LYS A 199 -0.07 31.41 -5.98
N ILE A 200 -1.30 31.03 -5.66
CA ILE A 200 -1.67 30.18 -4.51
C ILE A 200 -1.86 28.74 -5.04
N PRO A 201 -1.35 27.70 -4.36
CA PRO A 201 -1.48 26.33 -4.83
C PRO A 201 -2.94 25.88 -5.03
N TYR A 202 -3.17 25.06 -6.05
CA TYR A 202 -4.44 24.39 -6.32
C TYR A 202 -4.53 23.06 -5.58
N VAL A 203 -5.54 22.97 -4.72
CA VAL A 203 -5.82 21.81 -3.86
C VAL A 203 -6.68 20.79 -4.59
N SER A 204 -7.68 21.25 -5.34
CA SER A 204 -8.60 20.39 -6.07
C SER A 204 -9.15 21.14 -7.29
N ALA A 205 -9.50 20.40 -8.35
CA ALA A 205 -10.15 20.93 -9.52
C ALA A 205 -11.01 19.84 -10.19
N ASP A 206 -12.04 20.23 -10.93
CA ASP A 206 -12.90 19.28 -11.66
C ASP A 206 -13.51 19.89 -12.94
N LEU A 207 -14.00 19.01 -13.82
CA LEU A 207 -14.66 19.35 -15.09
C LEU A 207 -16.17 19.21 -14.97
N SER A 208 -16.93 20.14 -15.57
CA SER A 208 -18.37 19.98 -15.69
C SER A 208 -18.69 18.79 -16.60
N VAL A 209 -19.66 17.97 -16.18
CA VAL A 209 -20.07 16.75 -16.91
C VAL A 209 -20.85 17.09 -18.18
N ASN A 210 -21.63 18.17 -18.18
CA ASN A 210 -22.47 18.56 -19.32
C ASN A 210 -21.87 19.70 -20.16
N ASP A 211 -21.17 20.65 -19.54
CA ASP A 211 -20.58 21.79 -20.25
C ASP A 211 -19.07 21.60 -20.42
N VAL A 212 -18.66 21.30 -21.64
CA VAL A 212 -17.27 21.09 -22.08
C VAL A 212 -16.33 22.25 -21.72
N ASN A 213 -16.88 23.47 -21.58
CA ASN A 213 -16.11 24.69 -21.35
C ASN A 213 -16.04 25.07 -19.87
N TYR A 214 -16.84 24.45 -19.00
CA TYR A 214 -16.87 24.80 -17.58
C TYR A 214 -15.99 23.89 -16.73
N HIS A 215 -15.17 24.52 -15.89
CA HIS A 215 -14.34 23.83 -14.91
C HIS A 215 -14.29 24.62 -13.60
N CYS A 216 -14.08 23.93 -12.49
CA CYS A 216 -13.97 24.54 -11.17
C CYS A 216 -12.58 24.31 -10.58
N THR A 217 -12.12 25.26 -9.76
CA THR A 217 -10.83 25.20 -9.07
C THR A 217 -10.96 25.64 -7.63
N LEU A 218 -10.32 24.92 -6.73
CA LEU A 218 -10.16 25.24 -5.31
C LEU A 218 -8.67 25.46 -5.00
N ASN A 219 -8.36 26.58 -4.35
CA ASN A 219 -7.00 26.89 -3.90
C ASN A 219 -6.80 26.66 -2.39
N ALA A 220 -5.55 26.75 -1.92
CA ALA A 220 -5.18 26.55 -0.51
C ALA A 220 -5.79 27.57 0.47
N GLU A 221 -6.31 28.70 -0.03
CA GLU A 221 -7.02 29.72 0.76
C GLU A 221 -8.55 29.48 0.78
N LYS A 222 -9.00 28.28 0.38
CA LYS A 222 -10.42 27.87 0.33
C LYS A 222 -11.28 28.77 -0.57
N ILE A 223 -10.68 29.37 -1.60
CA ILE A 223 -11.37 30.13 -2.64
C ILE A 223 -11.79 29.16 -3.74
N LEU A 224 -13.09 28.97 -3.89
CA LEU A 224 -13.69 28.24 -5.00
C LEU A 224 -13.96 29.21 -6.15
N SER A 225 -13.53 28.87 -7.36
CA SER A 225 -13.79 29.64 -8.58
C SER A 225 -14.33 28.75 -9.70
N LEU A 226 -15.38 29.21 -10.38
CA LEU A 226 -15.94 28.60 -11.58
C LEU A 226 -15.46 29.36 -12.82
N TRP A 227 -15.00 28.65 -13.83
CA TRP A 227 -14.35 29.19 -15.01
C TRP A 227 -15.03 28.73 -16.29
N ASP A 228 -15.05 29.60 -17.29
CA ASP A 228 -15.42 29.32 -18.68
C ASP A 228 -14.14 29.46 -19.52
N ILE A 229 -13.74 28.41 -20.24
CA ILE A 229 -12.53 28.42 -21.09
C ILE A 229 -12.57 29.56 -22.13
N THR A 230 -13.76 30.01 -22.54
CA THR A 230 -13.92 31.10 -23.51
C THR A 230 -13.73 32.50 -22.91
N ARG A 231 -13.66 32.63 -21.58
CA ARG A 231 -13.54 33.89 -20.85
C ARG A 231 -12.20 34.01 -20.15
N THR A 232 -11.68 35.22 -20.07
CA THR A 232 -10.41 35.50 -19.34
C THR A 232 -10.58 35.52 -17.82
N ASN A 233 -11.81 35.77 -17.34
CA ASN A 233 -12.13 35.93 -15.93
C ASN A 233 -13.08 34.81 -15.48
N TYR A 234 -13.05 34.48 -14.18
CA TYR A 234 -14.00 33.55 -13.58
C TYR A 234 -15.45 34.04 -13.74
N ILE A 235 -16.39 33.10 -13.80
CA ILE A 235 -17.84 33.36 -13.80
C ILE A 235 -18.28 33.78 -12.40
N SER A 236 -17.86 33.01 -11.40
CA SER A 236 -18.13 33.22 -9.98
C SER A 236 -16.92 32.78 -9.15
N SER A 237 -16.67 33.48 -8.05
CA SER A 237 -15.60 33.16 -7.10
C SER A 237 -16.03 33.57 -5.71
N SER A 238 -15.79 32.74 -4.71
CA SER A 238 -15.99 33.08 -3.29
C SER A 238 -15.05 32.26 -2.40
N SER A 239 -14.75 32.78 -1.22
CA SER A 239 -14.24 31.94 -0.14
C SER A 239 -15.39 31.11 0.41
N VAL A 240 -15.21 29.79 0.50
CA VAL A 240 -16.20 28.85 1.06
C VAL A 240 -15.94 28.62 2.56
N SER A 241 -15.11 29.46 3.19
CA SER A 241 -14.66 29.29 4.56
C SER A 241 -15.78 29.53 5.58
N GLN A 242 -16.36 28.44 6.11
CA GLN A 242 -17.25 28.45 7.27
C GLN A 242 -16.57 27.89 8.53
N ASP A 243 -15.44 27.20 8.37
CA ASP A 243 -14.80 26.39 9.40
C ASP A 243 -13.47 26.99 9.87
N LYS A 244 -13.21 26.97 11.18
CA LYS A 244 -11.99 27.53 11.80
C LYS A 244 -10.75 26.63 11.68
N THR A 245 -10.81 25.60 10.84
CA THR A 245 -9.74 24.61 10.67
C THR A 245 -8.59 25.19 9.84
N HIS A 246 -7.37 25.13 10.38
CA HIS A 246 -6.16 25.68 9.76
C HIS A 246 -5.67 24.91 8.51
N ASP A 247 -6.15 23.69 8.29
CA ASP A 247 -5.78 22.88 7.12
C ASP A 247 -6.30 23.53 5.81
N ALA A 248 -5.44 23.53 4.79
CA ALA A 248 -5.70 24.02 3.45
C ALA A 248 -6.46 23.02 2.56
N TRP A 249 -6.56 21.75 2.94
CA TRP A 249 -7.21 20.73 2.14
C TRP A 249 -8.72 20.94 1.98
N GLY A 250 -9.20 20.59 0.79
CA GLY A 250 -10.60 20.42 0.44
C GLY A 250 -10.73 19.77 -0.95
N SER A 251 -11.89 19.21 -1.26
CA SER A 251 -12.17 18.57 -2.55
C SER A 251 -13.35 19.25 -3.22
N VAL A 252 -13.25 19.54 -4.52
CA VAL A 252 -14.37 20.03 -5.33
C VAL A 252 -14.71 19.04 -6.44
N ARG A 253 -16.01 18.73 -6.59
CA ARG A 253 -16.53 17.85 -7.66
C ARG A 253 -17.82 18.40 -8.25
N PHE A 254 -18.09 18.14 -9.52
CA PHE A 254 -19.43 18.29 -10.08
C PHE A 254 -20.32 17.09 -9.70
N GLN A 255 -21.64 17.31 -9.60
CA GLN A 255 -22.59 16.21 -9.46
C GLN A 255 -22.88 15.57 -10.83
N GLN A 256 -22.71 14.25 -10.95
CA GLN A 256 -22.89 13.53 -12.22
C GLN A 256 -24.32 13.63 -12.79
N GLY A 257 -25.33 13.83 -11.95
CA GLY A 257 -26.73 14.01 -12.36
C GLY A 257 -27.18 15.46 -12.59
N ASP A 258 -26.44 16.45 -12.10
CA ASP A 258 -26.76 17.88 -12.30
C ASP A 258 -25.48 18.71 -12.37
N SER A 259 -25.14 19.17 -13.58
CA SER A 259 -23.99 20.05 -13.82
C SER A 259 -24.09 21.42 -13.13
N ASN A 260 -25.28 21.82 -12.68
CA ASN A 260 -25.44 23.05 -11.93
C ASN A 260 -25.02 22.91 -10.46
N VAL A 261 -24.81 21.69 -9.96
CA VAL A 261 -24.47 21.43 -8.57
C VAL A 261 -22.99 21.08 -8.43
N LEU A 262 -22.27 21.94 -7.70
CA LEU A 262 -20.92 21.71 -7.22
C LEU A 262 -20.95 21.17 -5.80
N ILE A 263 -20.06 20.23 -5.50
CA ILE A 263 -19.91 19.63 -4.18
C ILE A 263 -18.52 19.97 -3.69
N TYR A 264 -18.47 20.85 -2.69
CA TYR A 264 -17.28 21.19 -1.93
C TYR A 264 -17.26 20.34 -0.66
N MET A 265 -16.12 19.71 -0.36
CA MET A 265 -15.92 18.91 0.84
C MET A 265 -14.69 19.41 1.58
N ASP A 266 -14.87 19.72 2.85
CA ASP A 266 -13.78 20.00 3.78
C ASP A 266 -13.58 18.82 4.74
N ARG A 267 -12.78 19.01 5.80
CA ARG A 267 -12.47 17.97 6.80
C ARG A 267 -13.66 17.54 7.66
N CYS A 268 -14.75 18.28 7.65
CA CYS A 268 -15.87 18.13 8.57
C CYS A 268 -17.16 17.70 7.85
N CYS A 269 -17.53 18.40 6.78
CA CYS A 269 -18.83 18.26 6.12
C CYS A 269 -18.73 18.30 4.57
N LEU A 270 -19.81 17.93 3.90
CA LEU A 270 -20.02 18.09 2.46
C LEU A 270 -21.03 19.21 2.19
N HIS A 271 -20.70 20.11 1.30
CA HIS A 271 -21.45 21.31 0.96
C HIS A 271 -21.85 21.29 -0.52
N TYR A 272 -23.15 21.36 -0.79
CA TYR A 272 -23.70 21.44 -2.15
C TYR A 272 -23.96 22.91 -2.47
N LEU A 273 -23.37 23.37 -3.57
CA LEU A 273 -23.39 24.74 -4.05
C LEU A 273 -24.07 24.77 -5.43
N ASP A 274 -25.01 25.68 -5.64
CA ASP A 274 -25.60 25.91 -6.96
C ASP A 274 -24.73 26.91 -7.75
N THR A 275 -24.23 26.51 -8.92
CA THR A 275 -23.46 27.35 -9.85
C THR A 275 -24.19 28.59 -10.36
N ARG A 276 -25.53 28.59 -10.28
CA ARG A 276 -26.40 29.73 -10.63
C ARG A 276 -26.52 30.75 -9.50
N ALA A 277 -26.09 30.38 -8.29
CA ALA A 277 -26.01 31.22 -7.10
C ALA A 277 -24.54 31.56 -6.77
N PRO A 278 -24.29 32.61 -5.96
CA PRO A 278 -22.94 32.89 -5.50
C PRO A 278 -22.53 31.89 -4.39
N PHE A 279 -21.25 31.55 -4.33
CA PHE A 279 -20.75 30.41 -3.53
C PHE A 279 -20.57 30.69 -2.02
N ASP A 280 -20.96 31.86 -1.54
CA ASP A 280 -20.87 32.27 -0.13
C ASP A 280 -21.83 31.51 0.81
N ARG A 281 -22.85 30.83 0.28
CA ARG A 281 -23.75 29.98 1.07
C ARG A 281 -24.09 28.65 0.37
N PRO A 282 -23.89 27.50 1.03
CA PRO A 282 -24.33 26.22 0.48
C PRO A 282 -25.86 26.09 0.53
N CYS A 283 -26.40 25.46 -0.50
CA CYS A 283 -27.81 25.08 -0.60
C CYS A 283 -28.16 23.94 0.38
N LEU A 284 -27.19 23.06 0.62
CA LEU A 284 -27.30 21.90 1.50
C LEU A 284 -25.94 21.58 2.11
N THR A 285 -25.91 21.31 3.41
CA THR A 285 -24.71 20.80 4.11
C THR A 285 -25.04 19.44 4.73
N LEU A 286 -24.28 18.40 4.38
CA LEU A 286 -24.31 17.07 5.00
C LEU A 286 -23.11 16.97 5.94
N CYS A 287 -23.33 16.84 7.25
CA CYS A 287 -22.22 16.69 8.18
C CYS A 287 -22.23 15.32 8.88
N PRO A 288 -21.35 14.39 8.49
CA PRO A 288 -21.32 13.03 9.05
C PRO A 288 -20.66 12.97 10.45
N LYS A 289 -20.08 14.05 10.97
CA LYS A 289 -19.28 14.08 12.22
C LYS A 289 -19.97 13.49 13.47
N SER A 290 -21.30 13.41 13.48
CA SER A 290 -22.07 12.68 14.51
C SER A 290 -21.78 11.18 14.55
N HIS A 291 -21.49 10.55 13.41
CA HIS A 291 -21.22 9.11 13.23
C HIS A 291 -19.72 8.77 13.17
N LEU A 292 -18.85 9.78 13.27
CA LEU A 292 -17.41 9.68 13.16
C LEU A 292 -16.72 9.89 14.50
N GLU A 293 -15.56 9.27 14.73
CA GLU A 293 -14.76 9.58 15.91
C GLU A 293 -14.23 11.03 15.88
N ASN A 294 -13.86 11.55 17.05
CA ASN A 294 -13.43 12.95 17.13
C ASN A 294 -12.18 13.24 16.29
N CYS A 295 -11.27 12.26 16.18
CA CYS A 295 -10.07 12.28 15.35
C CYS A 295 -10.32 11.99 13.86
N GLU A 296 -11.52 11.54 13.47
CA GLU A 296 -11.82 11.25 12.07
C GLU A 296 -12.11 12.52 11.26
N ASN A 297 -11.28 12.78 10.26
CA ASN A 297 -11.45 13.86 9.31
C ASN A 297 -11.71 13.30 7.90
N LEU A 298 -12.52 14.00 7.09
CA LEU A 298 -12.79 13.58 5.71
C LEU A 298 -11.53 13.76 4.82
N SER A 299 -11.37 12.92 3.81
CA SER A 299 -10.11 12.84 3.02
C SER A 299 -10.26 12.53 1.53
N VAL A 300 -11.33 11.84 1.12
CA VAL A 300 -11.60 11.50 -0.28
C VAL A 300 -13.10 11.27 -0.50
N ASN A 301 -13.61 11.51 -1.71
CA ASN A 301 -14.97 11.15 -2.09
C ASN A 301 -15.05 10.64 -3.52
N ALA A 302 -16.11 9.86 -3.79
CA ALA A 302 -16.53 9.48 -5.13
C ALA A 302 -18.07 9.45 -5.22
N ALA A 303 -18.60 9.57 -6.44
CA ALA A 303 -20.02 9.34 -6.71
C ALA A 303 -20.34 7.83 -6.61
N SER A 304 -21.53 7.51 -6.12
CA SER A 304 -22.14 6.20 -6.32
C SER A 304 -22.95 6.18 -7.62
N ARG A 305 -23.26 4.99 -8.13
CA ARG A 305 -24.30 4.69 -9.12
C ARG A 305 -25.59 5.46 -8.87
N ASN A 306 -26.02 5.55 -7.61
CA ASN A 306 -27.16 6.39 -7.26
C ASN A 306 -26.70 7.85 -7.08
N SER A 307 -27.20 8.75 -7.92
CA SER A 307 -26.84 10.18 -7.91
C SER A 307 -27.15 10.93 -6.61
N THR A 308 -28.00 10.38 -5.73
CA THR A 308 -28.28 10.92 -4.39
C THR A 308 -27.23 10.48 -3.36
N CYS A 309 -26.53 9.38 -3.61
CA CYS A 309 -25.58 8.78 -2.70
C CYS A 309 -24.12 9.08 -3.09
N ARG A 310 -23.24 9.20 -2.10
CA ARG A 310 -21.80 9.41 -2.27
C ARG A 310 -20.99 8.64 -1.27
N TYR A 311 -19.87 8.11 -1.73
CA TYR A 311 -18.85 7.52 -0.88
C TYR A 311 -17.92 8.60 -0.35
N VAL A 312 -17.61 8.55 0.95
CA VAL A 312 -16.80 9.54 1.67
C VAL A 312 -15.81 8.80 2.57
N GLY A 313 -14.53 8.86 2.22
CA GLY A 313 -13.45 8.29 3.02
C GLY A 313 -12.98 9.26 4.09
N THR A 314 -12.73 8.75 5.29
CA THR A 314 -12.05 9.41 6.41
C THR A 314 -10.70 8.73 6.66
N CYS A 315 -9.94 9.15 7.66
CA CYS A 315 -8.71 8.45 8.06
C CYS A 315 -8.93 7.05 8.68
N HIS A 316 -10.16 6.66 9.04
CA HIS A 316 -10.45 5.36 9.67
C HIS A 316 -11.62 4.60 9.02
N SER A 317 -12.55 5.30 8.37
CA SER A 317 -13.83 4.78 7.90
C SER A 317 -14.13 5.17 6.45
N LEU A 318 -14.89 4.32 5.77
CA LEU A 318 -15.66 4.71 4.60
C LEU A 318 -17.11 4.96 5.04
N LEU A 319 -17.73 6.01 4.54
CA LEU A 319 -19.17 6.24 4.67
C LEU A 319 -19.83 6.21 3.30
N MET A 320 -21.10 5.80 3.26
CA MET A 320 -22.01 6.14 2.17
C MET A 320 -23.04 7.14 2.71
N CYS A 321 -23.12 8.31 2.06
CA CYS A 321 -23.98 9.41 2.46
C CYS A 321 -25.06 9.72 1.42
N ASP A 322 -26.32 9.85 1.85
CA ASP A 322 -27.46 10.27 1.01
C ASP A 322 -27.79 11.75 1.22
N ASN A 323 -27.89 12.50 0.13
CA ASN A 323 -28.19 13.92 0.14
C ASN A 323 -29.67 14.26 0.42
N ARG A 324 -30.60 13.31 0.26
CA ARG A 324 -32.03 13.48 0.55
C ARG A 324 -32.31 13.69 2.04
N SER A 325 -31.42 13.18 2.91
CA SER A 325 -31.64 13.08 4.37
C SER A 325 -30.57 13.81 5.18
N PRO A 326 -30.41 15.15 5.09
CA PRO A 326 -29.29 15.88 5.72
C PRO A 326 -29.12 15.66 7.23
N LYS A 327 -30.21 15.45 7.98
CA LYS A 327 -30.19 15.19 9.43
C LYS A 327 -29.67 13.78 9.78
N GLN A 328 -29.76 12.84 8.85
CA GLN A 328 -29.35 11.44 8.98
C GLN A 328 -28.60 11.05 7.69
N CYS A 329 -27.56 11.82 7.36
CA CYS A 329 -26.93 11.73 6.05
C CYS A 329 -26.17 10.43 5.82
N VAL A 330 -25.71 9.74 6.87
CA VAL A 330 -24.96 8.48 6.76
C VAL A 330 -25.93 7.29 6.70
N GLN A 331 -25.91 6.55 5.59
CA GLN A 331 -26.69 5.30 5.42
C GLN A 331 -25.86 4.06 5.80
N GLN A 332 -24.61 4.03 5.36
CA GLN A 332 -23.67 2.93 5.64
C GLN A 332 -22.33 3.51 6.12
N LYS A 333 -21.66 2.75 6.98
CA LYS A 333 -20.28 2.99 7.45
C LYS A 333 -19.54 1.66 7.35
N TRP A 334 -18.27 1.70 6.96
CA TRP A 334 -17.29 0.61 6.99
C TRP A 334 -15.98 1.12 7.59
N THR A 335 -15.12 0.22 8.05
CA THR A 335 -13.77 0.52 8.57
C THR A 335 -12.72 -0.08 7.64
N HIS A 336 -11.89 0.75 6.97
CA HIS A 336 -11.03 0.30 5.86
C HIS A 336 -9.64 -0.21 6.30
N GLN A 337 -9.35 -0.27 7.59
CA GLN A 337 -8.12 -0.87 8.17
C GLN A 337 -6.78 -0.28 7.69
N PHE A 338 -6.75 0.95 7.15
CA PHE A 338 -5.48 1.58 6.75
C PHE A 338 -4.79 2.24 7.94
N LYS A 339 -3.46 2.20 7.96
CA LYS A 339 -2.63 2.98 8.89
C LYS A 339 -2.54 4.44 8.44
N SER A 340 -2.52 4.68 7.13
CA SER A 340 -2.50 6.02 6.55
C SER A 340 -3.88 6.44 6.01
N THR A 341 -4.08 7.75 5.83
CA THR A 341 -5.34 8.30 5.34
C THR A 341 -5.55 7.95 3.85
N PRO A 342 -6.74 7.49 3.43
CA PRO A 342 -7.03 7.23 2.02
C PRO A 342 -7.02 8.52 1.19
N LEU A 343 -6.38 8.45 0.02
CA LEU A 343 -6.26 9.56 -0.94
C LEU A 343 -7.02 9.29 -2.24
N LEU A 344 -7.16 8.02 -2.58
CA LEU A 344 -7.64 7.54 -3.86
C LEU A 344 -8.89 6.71 -3.61
N MET A 345 -9.87 6.89 -4.49
CA MET A 345 -11.12 6.16 -4.48
C MET A 345 -11.58 5.99 -5.92
N ALA A 346 -11.70 4.73 -6.35
CA ALA A 346 -12.28 4.35 -7.62
C ALA A 346 -13.57 3.57 -7.35
N VAL A 347 -14.59 3.82 -8.17
CA VAL A 347 -15.89 3.13 -8.08
C VAL A 347 -16.25 2.64 -9.47
N THR A 348 -16.66 1.38 -9.59
CA THR A 348 -17.25 0.83 -10.81
C THR A 348 -18.45 -0.03 -10.48
N ASN A 349 -19.29 -0.27 -11.48
CA ASN A 349 -20.49 -1.09 -11.35
C ASN A 349 -20.30 -2.41 -12.10
N SER A 350 -20.67 -3.51 -11.48
CA SER A 350 -20.74 -4.85 -12.06
C SER A 350 -22.11 -5.43 -11.74
N ASN A 351 -23.00 -5.50 -12.74
CA ASN A 351 -24.39 -5.95 -12.58
C ASN A 351 -25.15 -5.15 -11.50
N ASP A 352 -25.51 -5.79 -10.39
CA ASP A 352 -26.18 -5.19 -9.22
C ASP A 352 -25.21 -4.82 -8.09
N GLU A 353 -23.91 -5.07 -8.27
CA GLU A 353 -22.86 -4.75 -7.30
C GLU A 353 -22.09 -3.49 -7.70
N GLU A 354 -21.79 -2.68 -6.70
CA GLU A 354 -20.91 -1.53 -6.79
C GLU A 354 -19.58 -1.85 -6.08
N ILE A 355 -18.50 -1.85 -6.85
CA ILE A 355 -17.15 -2.17 -6.38
C ILE A 355 -16.42 -0.85 -6.10
N VAL A 356 -16.18 -0.58 -4.82
CA VAL A 356 -15.44 0.59 -4.34
C VAL A 356 -14.04 0.15 -3.95
N VAL A 357 -13.00 0.73 -4.58
CA VAL A 357 -11.61 0.52 -4.19
C VAL A 357 -11.02 1.79 -3.59
N LEU A 358 -10.57 1.67 -2.35
CA LEU A 358 -9.82 2.68 -1.60
C LEU A 358 -8.32 2.41 -1.70
N SER A 359 -7.51 3.48 -1.73
CA SER A 359 -6.05 3.38 -1.60
C SER A 359 -5.49 4.51 -0.73
N SER A 360 -4.55 4.19 0.16
CA SER A 360 -3.72 5.18 0.85
C SER A 360 -2.44 5.50 0.04
N GLN A 361 -1.66 6.49 0.50
CA GLN A 361 -0.35 6.78 -0.08
C GLN A 361 0.65 5.62 0.13
N THR A 362 0.43 4.76 1.14
CA THR A 362 1.31 3.65 1.49
C THR A 362 1.16 2.49 0.50
N ALA A 363 2.28 1.97 0.00
CA ALA A 363 2.28 0.80 -0.87
C ALA A 363 1.52 -0.38 -0.25
N GLY A 364 0.68 -1.04 -1.05
CA GLY A 364 -0.12 -2.19 -0.63
C GLY A 364 -1.29 -1.89 0.34
N GLU A 365 -1.50 -0.65 0.79
CA GLU A 365 -2.71 -0.26 1.53
C GLU A 365 -3.86 0.05 0.55
N ASN A 366 -4.47 -1.03 0.06
CA ASN A 366 -5.70 -1.00 -0.75
C ASN A 366 -6.81 -1.76 -0.03
N ALA A 367 -8.06 -1.35 -0.21
CA ALA A 367 -9.24 -2.08 0.28
C ALA A 367 -10.36 -2.04 -0.76
N ILE A 368 -10.97 -3.19 -1.01
CA ILE A 368 -12.14 -3.37 -1.87
C ILE A 368 -13.37 -3.53 -0.98
N ILE A 369 -14.43 -2.79 -1.28
CA ILE A 369 -15.72 -2.84 -0.60
C ILE A 369 -16.78 -3.10 -1.66
N LEU A 370 -17.57 -4.15 -1.47
CA LEU A 370 -18.71 -4.49 -2.32
C LEU A 370 -20.00 -3.98 -1.68
N ASN A 371 -20.80 -3.26 -2.45
CA ASN A 371 -22.12 -2.80 -2.03
C ASN A 371 -23.16 -3.27 -3.06
N THR A 372 -24.02 -4.21 -2.68
CA THR A 372 -25.05 -4.78 -3.54
C THR A 372 -26.30 -3.90 -3.49
N TRP A 373 -26.80 -3.49 -4.65
CA TRP A 373 -28.00 -2.68 -4.79
C TRP A 373 -29.23 -3.56 -5.07
N LYS A 374 -30.27 -3.42 -4.25
CA LYS A 374 -31.59 -4.01 -4.46
C LYS A 374 -32.61 -2.87 -4.64
N MET A 375 -32.99 -2.59 -5.88
CA MET A 375 -33.80 -1.43 -6.26
C MET A 375 -33.16 -0.10 -5.81
N GLU A 376 -33.71 0.58 -4.80
CA GLU A 376 -33.17 1.83 -4.25
C GLU A 376 -32.34 1.66 -2.96
N GLU A 377 -32.31 0.46 -2.38
CA GLU A 377 -31.57 0.19 -1.14
C GLU A 377 -30.25 -0.54 -1.43
N SER A 378 -29.18 -0.15 -0.74
CA SER A 378 -27.88 -0.81 -0.82
C SER A 378 -27.51 -1.53 0.47
N HIS A 379 -26.88 -2.69 0.31
CA HIS A 379 -26.37 -3.47 1.42
C HIS A 379 -25.04 -4.14 1.06
N SER A 380 -24.09 -4.11 1.99
CA SER A 380 -22.78 -4.73 1.86
C SER A 380 -22.72 -5.96 2.77
N PHE A 381 -22.77 -7.14 2.17
CA PHE A 381 -22.75 -8.43 2.89
C PHE A 381 -21.33 -8.91 3.22
N ASN A 382 -20.33 -8.31 2.59
CA ASN A 382 -18.94 -8.76 2.63
C ASN A 382 -18.07 -7.79 3.45
N LEU A 383 -17.09 -8.35 4.15
CA LEU A 383 -16.07 -7.55 4.81
C LEU A 383 -15.16 -6.85 3.77
N PRO A 384 -14.66 -5.62 4.05
CA PRO A 384 -13.64 -4.97 3.24
C PRO A 384 -12.42 -5.88 3.03
N PHE A 385 -12.13 -6.16 1.77
CA PHE A 385 -11.11 -7.10 1.34
C PHE A 385 -9.81 -6.38 1.00
N ARG A 386 -8.66 -6.90 1.44
CA ARG A 386 -7.34 -6.36 1.07
C ARG A 386 -6.76 -7.20 -0.07
N PRO A 387 -6.68 -6.68 -1.30
CA PRO A 387 -6.12 -7.42 -2.42
C PRO A 387 -4.59 -7.40 -2.36
N SER A 388 -3.96 -8.34 -3.07
CA SER A 388 -2.52 -8.39 -3.28
C SER A 388 -1.96 -7.09 -3.89
N TYR A 389 -0.69 -6.80 -3.61
CA TYR A 389 0.09 -5.82 -4.35
C TYR A 389 1.31 -6.49 -5.02
N ILE A 390 2.17 -5.70 -5.65
CA ILE A 390 3.25 -6.24 -6.50
C ILE A 390 4.34 -6.96 -5.69
N ALA A 391 4.49 -6.68 -4.38
CA ALA A 391 5.48 -7.37 -3.55
C ALA A 391 5.09 -8.83 -3.22
N GLU A 392 3.80 -9.16 -3.11
CA GLU A 392 3.37 -10.56 -3.04
C GLU A 392 3.74 -11.30 -4.33
N THR A 393 3.68 -10.64 -5.49
CA THR A 393 4.09 -11.25 -6.77
C THR A 393 5.60 -11.52 -6.81
N LEU A 394 6.41 -10.59 -6.27
CA LEU A 394 7.85 -10.80 -6.08
C LEU A 394 8.13 -11.99 -5.15
N ASN A 395 7.44 -12.06 -4.01
CA ASN A 395 7.57 -13.16 -3.04
C ASN A 395 7.17 -14.50 -3.66
N GLU A 396 6.04 -14.57 -4.37
CA GLU A 396 5.56 -15.79 -5.01
C GLU A 396 6.49 -16.25 -6.14
N ALA A 397 7.06 -15.33 -6.92
CA ALA A 397 8.07 -15.64 -7.93
C ALA A 397 9.37 -16.19 -7.30
N GLN A 398 9.86 -15.56 -6.23
CA GLN A 398 11.06 -16.01 -5.50
C GLN A 398 10.83 -17.37 -4.83
N MET A 399 9.69 -17.58 -4.19
CA MET A 399 9.29 -18.89 -3.63
C MET A 399 9.04 -19.95 -4.72
N GLY A 400 8.74 -19.54 -5.95
CA GLY A 400 8.69 -20.39 -7.14
C GLY A 400 10.06 -20.67 -7.78
N GLY A 401 11.16 -20.21 -7.18
CA GLY A 401 12.53 -20.45 -7.66
C GLY A 401 13.03 -19.44 -8.71
N MET A 402 12.31 -18.35 -8.97
CA MET A 402 12.82 -17.27 -9.84
C MET A 402 13.81 -16.40 -9.05
N CYS A 403 15.06 -16.33 -9.52
CA CYS A 403 16.12 -15.52 -8.92
C CYS A 403 15.97 -14.02 -9.26
N LEU A 404 14.85 -13.41 -8.86
CA LEU A 404 14.60 -11.97 -9.02
C LEU A 404 15.32 -11.16 -7.94
N ASP A 405 15.87 -10.01 -8.30
CA ASP A 405 16.61 -9.09 -7.43
C ASP A 405 15.79 -8.69 -6.18
N PRO A 406 16.28 -8.96 -4.94
CA PRO A 406 15.60 -8.56 -3.71
C PRO A 406 15.44 -7.04 -3.57
N TYR A 407 16.30 -6.22 -4.19
CA TYR A 407 16.20 -4.75 -4.10
C TYR A 407 14.97 -4.18 -4.83
N LEU A 408 14.33 -4.96 -5.72
CA LEU A 408 13.04 -4.60 -6.33
C LEU A 408 11.97 -4.22 -5.29
N ARG A 409 12.02 -4.83 -4.10
CA ARG A 409 11.10 -4.52 -2.99
C ARG A 409 11.08 -3.04 -2.63
N SER A 410 12.25 -2.38 -2.58
CA SER A 410 12.34 -0.94 -2.28
C SER A 410 11.60 -0.06 -3.30
N ARG A 411 11.54 -0.51 -4.56
CA ARG A 411 10.81 0.16 -5.65
C ARG A 411 9.30 -0.11 -5.61
N PHE A 412 8.91 -1.25 -5.04
CA PHE A 412 7.51 -1.63 -4.82
C PHE A 412 6.90 -1.03 -3.54
N GLU A 413 7.74 -0.60 -2.60
CA GLU A 413 7.34 0.12 -1.38
C GLU A 413 7.16 1.64 -1.62
N LEU A 414 7.38 2.13 -2.85
CA LEU A 414 7.13 3.51 -3.25
C LEU A 414 5.65 3.90 -3.20
N CYS A 415 5.38 5.16 -2.85
CA CYS A 415 4.02 5.66 -2.62
C CYS A 415 3.08 5.50 -3.82
N ASN A 416 1.81 5.17 -3.55
CA ASN A 416 0.74 5.24 -4.55
C ASN A 416 0.41 6.71 -4.86
N VAL A 417 0.24 7.06 -6.14
CA VAL A 417 -0.11 8.42 -6.62
C VAL A 417 -1.30 8.45 -7.59
N GLY A 418 -1.86 7.29 -7.94
CA GLY A 418 -3.04 7.18 -8.77
C GLY A 418 -3.57 5.75 -8.75
N SER A 419 -4.90 5.60 -8.83
CA SER A 419 -5.55 4.30 -8.97
C SER A 419 -6.85 4.45 -9.76
N THR A 420 -7.22 3.41 -10.53
CA THR A 420 -8.44 3.41 -11.34
C THR A 420 -8.95 1.98 -11.57
N LEU A 421 -10.21 1.86 -11.98
CA LEU A 421 -10.86 0.60 -12.29
C LEU A 421 -11.23 0.59 -13.78
N VAL A 422 -11.07 -0.57 -14.41
CA VAL A 422 -11.44 -0.80 -15.82
C VAL A 422 -12.29 -2.06 -15.88
N THR A 423 -13.52 -1.94 -16.39
CA THR A 423 -14.40 -3.09 -16.63
C THR A 423 -14.22 -3.57 -18.08
N SER A 424 -13.81 -4.83 -18.24
CA SER A 424 -13.66 -5.53 -19.52
C SER A 424 -15.01 -5.71 -20.22
N THR A 425 -15.00 -5.89 -21.55
CA THR A 425 -16.20 -6.28 -22.32
C THR A 425 -16.79 -7.63 -21.89
N LYS A 426 -16.03 -8.45 -21.16
CA LYS A 426 -16.47 -9.71 -20.54
C LYS A 426 -17.10 -9.55 -19.14
N GLY A 427 -17.14 -8.33 -18.59
CA GLY A 427 -17.59 -8.06 -17.22
C GLY A 427 -16.48 -8.10 -16.16
N GLU A 428 -15.31 -8.67 -16.47
CA GLU A 428 -14.16 -8.71 -15.56
C GLU A 428 -13.68 -7.30 -15.17
N VAL A 429 -13.56 -7.01 -13.88
CA VAL A 429 -13.04 -5.74 -13.36
C VAL A 429 -11.56 -5.86 -13.03
N SER A 430 -10.76 -4.98 -13.62
CA SER A 430 -9.33 -4.84 -13.38
C SER A 430 -9.02 -3.56 -12.60
N TYR A 431 -8.25 -3.70 -11.52
CA TYR A 431 -7.72 -2.61 -10.71
C TYR A 431 -6.31 -2.25 -11.17
N PHE A 432 -6.10 -0.96 -11.45
CA PHE A 432 -4.81 -0.39 -11.84
C PHE A 432 -4.32 0.57 -10.76
N VAL A 433 -3.04 0.51 -10.42
CA VAL A 433 -2.38 1.40 -9.45
C VAL A 433 -1.06 1.92 -10.01
N GLN A 434 -0.76 3.19 -9.74
CA GLN A 434 0.46 3.88 -10.16
C GLN A 434 1.27 4.32 -8.94
N ASN A 435 2.58 4.05 -8.95
CA ASN A 435 3.51 4.52 -7.92
C ASN A 435 4.15 5.89 -8.28
N SER A 436 4.80 6.52 -7.31
CA SER A 436 5.35 7.89 -7.42
C SER A 436 6.38 8.13 -8.53
N ILE A 437 6.99 7.07 -9.06
CA ILE A 437 7.95 7.14 -10.17
C ILE A 437 7.31 6.86 -11.54
N GLY A 438 6.04 6.46 -11.54
CA GLY A 438 5.23 6.26 -12.73
C GLY A 438 5.14 4.81 -13.24
N ASP A 439 5.61 3.82 -12.48
CA ASP A 439 5.29 2.42 -12.79
C ASP A 439 3.79 2.17 -12.57
N ILE A 440 3.18 1.38 -13.45
CA ILE A 440 1.77 1.00 -13.38
C ILE A 440 1.68 -0.52 -13.24
N PHE A 441 1.00 -0.95 -12.19
CA PHE A 441 0.67 -2.35 -11.92
C PHE A 441 -0.85 -2.55 -12.03
N TYR A 442 -1.29 -3.73 -12.44
CA TYR A 442 -2.70 -4.08 -12.50
C TYR A 442 -2.97 -5.51 -12.07
N GLN A 443 -4.17 -5.76 -11.55
CA GLN A 443 -4.71 -7.10 -11.26
C GLN A 443 -6.19 -7.15 -11.62
N CYS A 444 -6.69 -8.32 -12.01
CA CYS A 444 -8.12 -8.57 -12.10
C CYS A 444 -8.65 -8.97 -10.71
N ILE A 445 -9.74 -8.33 -10.28
CA ILE A 445 -10.31 -8.46 -8.93
C ILE A 445 -11.66 -9.20 -8.89
N THR A 446 -12.18 -9.62 -10.04
CA THR A 446 -13.44 -10.35 -10.18
C THR A 446 -13.26 -11.69 -10.91
N HIS A 447 -12.20 -12.45 -10.62
CA HIS A 447 -12.04 -13.78 -11.19
C HIS A 447 -13.05 -14.74 -10.56
N GLU A 448 -13.95 -15.28 -11.37
CA GLU A 448 -14.92 -16.31 -10.97
C GLU A 448 -14.26 -17.65 -10.66
N THR A 449 -13.11 -17.94 -11.28
CA THR A 449 -12.33 -19.16 -11.04
C THR A 449 -11.45 -19.01 -9.81
N VAL A 450 -11.38 -20.08 -9.00
CA VAL A 450 -10.47 -20.14 -7.85
C VAL A 450 -9.02 -20.10 -8.33
N LEU A 451 -8.28 -19.09 -7.89
CA LEU A 451 -6.88 -18.88 -8.26
C LEU A 451 -5.96 -19.32 -7.13
N ASP A 452 -5.28 -20.46 -7.32
CA ASP A 452 -4.25 -20.93 -6.42
C ASP A 452 -2.83 -20.48 -6.86
N LYS A 453 -1.82 -20.90 -6.11
CA LYS A 453 -0.40 -20.68 -6.40
C LYS A 453 0.05 -21.28 -7.74
N TYR A 454 -0.58 -22.37 -8.18
CA TYR A 454 -0.23 -23.08 -9.42
C TYR A 454 -1.02 -22.60 -10.63
N SER A 455 -2.00 -21.70 -10.44
CA SER A 455 -2.86 -21.20 -11.51
C SER A 455 -2.04 -20.58 -12.65
N PRO A 456 -2.45 -20.80 -13.92
CA PRO A 456 -1.72 -20.26 -15.07
C PRO A 456 -1.72 -18.73 -15.08
N VAL A 457 -2.71 -18.09 -14.45
CA VAL A 457 -2.83 -16.63 -14.33
C VAL A 457 -1.76 -16.06 -13.39
N ASN A 458 -1.52 -16.68 -12.24
CA ASN A 458 -0.49 -16.26 -11.29
C ASN A 458 0.93 -16.58 -11.81
N ASN A 459 1.12 -17.73 -12.47
CA ASN A 459 2.37 -18.04 -13.16
C ASN A 459 2.73 -17.00 -14.25
N LYS A 460 1.73 -16.49 -14.98
CA LYS A 460 1.90 -15.39 -15.95
C LYS A 460 2.27 -14.06 -15.27
N ALA A 461 1.81 -13.80 -14.04
CA ALA A 461 2.21 -12.63 -13.26
C ALA A 461 3.71 -12.68 -12.90
N CYS A 462 4.16 -13.78 -12.32
CA CYS A 462 5.56 -14.01 -11.96
C CYS A 462 6.47 -13.93 -13.21
N TYR A 463 6.04 -14.51 -14.33
CA TYR A 463 6.78 -14.41 -15.59
C TYR A 463 6.85 -12.98 -16.13
N ALA A 464 5.76 -12.21 -16.10
CA ALA A 464 5.74 -10.81 -16.51
C ALA A 464 6.68 -9.96 -15.66
N LEU A 465 6.71 -10.19 -14.35
CA LEU A 465 7.67 -9.56 -13.43
C LEU A 465 9.13 -9.90 -13.79
N SER A 466 9.43 -11.16 -14.15
CA SER A 466 10.78 -11.56 -14.57
C SER A 466 11.25 -10.91 -15.89
N ILE A 467 10.33 -10.59 -16.81
CA ILE A 467 10.64 -9.84 -18.03
C ILE A 467 10.87 -8.37 -17.68
N TRP A 468 10.04 -7.82 -16.80
CA TRP A 468 10.11 -6.43 -16.37
C TRP A 468 11.41 -6.12 -15.63
N GLU A 469 11.88 -7.02 -14.76
CA GLU A 469 13.21 -6.92 -14.13
C GLU A 469 14.33 -6.92 -15.18
N LYS A 470 14.31 -7.82 -16.17
CA LYS A 470 15.33 -7.81 -17.24
C LYS A 470 15.32 -6.50 -18.02
N ALA A 471 14.15 -5.89 -18.22
CA ALA A 471 14.01 -4.57 -18.80
C ALA A 471 14.50 -3.43 -17.88
N LEU A 472 14.53 -3.63 -16.56
CA LEU A 472 15.15 -2.74 -15.57
C LEU A 472 16.67 -2.86 -15.60
N GLN A 473 17.21 -4.08 -15.56
CA GLN A 473 18.65 -4.37 -15.61
C GLN A 473 19.30 -3.89 -16.92
N ALA A 474 18.54 -3.86 -18.02
CA ALA A 474 18.96 -3.29 -19.30
C ALA A 474 19.06 -1.75 -19.31
N GLN A 475 18.59 -1.05 -18.26
CA GLN A 475 18.77 0.38 -18.12
C GLN A 475 20.18 0.65 -17.57
N GLY A 476 21.04 1.25 -18.39
CA GLY A 476 22.49 1.38 -18.14
C GLY A 476 22.93 2.27 -16.97
N GLU A 477 22.06 2.55 -16.01
CA GLU A 477 22.40 3.24 -14.77
C GLU A 477 21.90 2.41 -13.58
N PRO A 478 22.80 1.87 -12.73
CA PRO A 478 22.37 1.13 -11.55
C PRO A 478 21.61 2.06 -10.60
N LEU A 479 20.48 1.55 -10.10
CA LEU A 479 19.70 2.20 -9.06
C LEU A 479 20.54 2.19 -7.77
N VAL A 480 20.95 3.35 -7.29
CA VAL A 480 21.21 3.51 -5.85
C VAL A 480 19.85 3.64 -5.18
N PRO A 481 19.46 2.74 -4.27
CA PRO A 481 18.17 2.86 -3.59
C PRO A 481 18.12 4.17 -2.81
N LEU A 482 17.21 5.07 -3.19
CA LEU A 482 16.89 6.26 -2.38
C LEU A 482 16.04 5.79 -1.19
N THR A 483 16.72 5.33 -0.13
CA THR A 483 16.07 4.95 1.13
C THR A 483 15.45 6.20 1.76
N LEU A 484 14.11 6.24 1.81
CA LEU A 484 13.39 7.18 2.66
C LEU A 484 13.76 6.87 4.12
N THR A 485 14.57 7.75 4.72
CA THR A 485 14.80 7.75 6.16
C THR A 485 13.73 8.61 6.82
N ASP A 486 12.99 8.03 7.76
CA ASP A 486 12.03 8.79 8.57
C ASP A 486 12.76 9.90 9.35
N LYS A 487 12.51 11.16 8.99
CA LYS A 487 13.01 12.33 9.71
C LYS A 487 12.23 12.52 11.00
N CYS A 488 12.57 11.73 12.03
CA CYS A 488 12.12 11.98 13.39
C CYS A 488 12.63 13.35 13.86
N ASN A 489 11.76 14.17 14.45
CA ASN A 489 12.17 15.44 15.07
C ASN A 489 12.96 15.15 16.36
N MET A 490 14.29 15.04 16.20
CA MET A 490 15.22 14.79 17.30
C MET A 490 15.49 16.03 18.17
N GLN A 491 14.83 17.18 17.94
CA GLN A 491 15.11 18.41 18.68
C GLN A 491 14.92 18.22 20.20
N TYR A 492 13.86 17.55 20.66
CA TYR A 492 13.67 17.24 22.08
C TYR A 492 14.81 16.36 22.65
N ILE A 493 15.35 15.44 21.85
CA ILE A 493 16.46 14.58 22.25
C ILE A 493 17.78 15.37 22.29
N TYR A 494 18.01 16.24 21.30
CA TYR A 494 19.14 17.16 21.26
C TYR A 494 19.11 18.19 22.41
N GLU A 495 17.94 18.74 22.71
CA GLU A 495 17.71 19.62 23.86
C GLU A 495 18.01 18.89 25.17
N ASN A 496 17.60 17.62 25.32
CA ASN A 496 17.96 16.82 26.50
C ASN A 496 19.48 16.54 26.59
N PHE A 497 20.16 16.21 25.50
CA PHE A 497 21.63 16.01 25.48
C PHE A 497 22.41 17.32 25.73
N THR A 498 21.88 18.47 25.30
CA THR A 498 22.50 19.78 25.51
C THR A 498 22.06 20.47 26.81
N ASN A 499 21.06 19.94 27.51
CA ASN A 499 20.55 20.47 28.77
C ASN A 499 21.62 20.42 29.87
N ARG A 500 22.27 21.57 30.10
CA ARG A 500 23.30 21.74 31.14
C ARG A 500 22.82 21.41 32.56
N LYS A 501 21.50 21.35 32.82
CA LYS A 501 20.93 20.97 34.13
C LYS A 501 20.84 19.45 34.34
N LEU A 502 20.87 18.66 33.25
CA LEU A 502 20.87 17.19 33.29
C LEU A 502 22.26 16.58 33.20
N ARG A 503 23.29 17.40 32.91
CA ARG A 503 24.68 16.99 33.12
C ARG A 503 24.87 16.73 34.62
N LEU A 504 25.24 15.49 34.94
CA LEU A 504 25.76 15.14 36.27
C LEU A 504 26.79 16.20 36.66
N LYS A 505 26.67 16.74 37.88
CA LYS A 505 27.77 17.49 38.48
C LYS A 505 28.89 16.50 38.73
N THR A 506 29.78 16.35 37.76
CA THR A 506 31.10 15.78 37.99
C THR A 506 31.73 16.63 39.09
N SER A 507 32.05 16.03 40.23
CA SER A 507 32.91 16.69 41.20
C SER A 507 34.26 16.88 40.53
N GLU A 508 34.64 18.13 40.31
CA GLU A 508 36.05 18.49 40.12
C GLU A 508 36.82 18.07 41.38
N GLU A 509 38.08 17.67 41.23
CA GLU A 509 38.82 16.73 42.12
C GLU A 509 38.40 15.27 41.84
N ILE A 510 39.15 14.48 41.06
CA ILE A 510 40.59 14.16 41.21
C ILE A 510 41.40 14.38 39.90
N VAL A 511 42.68 14.69 40.08
CA VAL A 511 43.70 14.95 39.03
C VAL A 511 44.23 13.64 38.40
N ASP A 512 44.42 13.65 37.08
CA ASP A 512 45.24 12.74 36.27
C ASP A 512 45.29 11.25 36.68
N ASP A 513 44.16 10.55 36.55
CA ASP A 513 44.16 9.10 36.35
C ASP A 513 43.73 8.81 34.90
N PRO A 514 44.59 8.27 34.02
CA PRO A 514 44.20 7.96 32.65
C PRO A 514 43.14 6.87 32.67
N PHE A 515 41.91 7.23 32.27
CA PHE A 515 40.78 6.31 32.21
C PHE A 515 41.03 5.21 31.17
N GLU A 516 41.74 4.15 31.58
CA GLU A 516 41.77 2.89 30.87
C GLU A 516 40.39 2.24 31.03
N PRO A 517 39.61 2.10 29.94
CA PRO A 517 38.31 1.46 30.04
C PRO A 517 38.51 0.01 30.48
N THR A 518 37.77 -0.45 31.48
CA THR A 518 37.94 -1.78 32.09
C THR A 518 37.79 -2.96 31.12
N TRP A 519 37.20 -2.73 29.94
CA TRP A 519 37.10 -3.66 28.82
C TRP A 519 38.35 -3.74 27.93
N LYS A 520 39.27 -2.77 27.99
CA LYS A 520 40.59 -2.89 27.36
C LYS A 520 41.45 -3.80 28.22
N LYS A 521 41.73 -5.00 27.74
CA LYS A 521 42.73 -5.91 28.28
C LYS A 521 43.94 -5.96 27.35
N SER A 522 45.13 -6.14 27.90
CA SER A 522 46.32 -6.33 27.08
C SER A 522 46.20 -7.62 26.26
N LEU A 523 46.81 -7.63 25.07
CA LEU A 523 46.79 -8.79 24.18
C LEU A 523 47.42 -10.03 24.84
N SER A 524 48.47 -9.81 25.65
CA SER A 524 49.10 -10.81 26.51
C SER A 524 48.16 -11.39 27.59
N MET A 525 47.22 -10.60 28.11
CA MET A 525 46.23 -11.08 29.09
C MET A 525 45.12 -11.87 28.40
N LEU A 526 44.70 -11.46 27.20
CA LEU A 526 43.78 -12.22 26.36
C LEU A 526 44.36 -13.58 25.94
N GLY A 527 45.62 -13.62 25.53
CA GLY A 527 46.34 -14.86 25.22
C GLY A 527 46.65 -15.75 26.44
N SER A 528 46.42 -15.27 27.67
CA SER A 528 46.60 -16.06 28.89
C SER A 528 45.36 -16.85 29.32
N TYR A 529 44.20 -16.61 28.68
CA TYR A 529 42.98 -17.35 28.99
C TYR A 529 43.05 -18.78 28.45
N ILE A 530 43.03 -19.76 29.36
CA ILE A 530 43.11 -21.19 29.08
C ILE A 530 41.73 -21.74 28.66
N ASP A 531 41.09 -21.06 27.71
CA ASP A 531 39.84 -21.50 27.07
C ASP A 531 40.15 -21.99 25.65
N ILE A 532 39.67 -23.18 25.31
CA ILE A 532 39.91 -23.83 24.01
C ILE A 532 39.36 -22.99 22.84
N LEU A 533 38.30 -22.19 23.08
CA LEU A 533 37.65 -21.39 22.04
C LEU A 533 38.21 -19.97 21.90
N ALA A 534 39.00 -19.48 22.86
CA ALA A 534 39.55 -18.12 22.81
C ALA A 534 40.52 -17.90 21.62
N PRO A 535 41.44 -18.82 21.28
CA PRO A 535 42.30 -18.66 20.11
C PRO A 535 41.53 -18.64 18.78
N GLU A 536 40.53 -19.52 18.62
CA GLU A 536 39.66 -19.58 17.42
C GLU A 536 38.87 -18.27 17.25
N LEU A 537 38.25 -17.76 18.31
CA LEU A 537 37.50 -16.50 18.29
C LEU A 537 38.39 -15.29 17.97
N LEU A 538 39.63 -15.25 18.47
CA LEU A 538 40.58 -14.18 18.19
C LEU A 538 41.20 -14.28 16.78
N ALA A 539 41.34 -15.50 16.23
CA ALA A 539 41.88 -15.73 14.89
C ALA A 539 41.00 -15.14 13.77
N VAL A 540 39.68 -15.07 13.97
CA VAL A 540 38.72 -14.41 13.05
C VAL A 540 39.00 -12.91 12.88
N TRP A 541 39.65 -12.29 13.87
CA TRP A 541 39.99 -10.86 13.89
C TRP A 541 41.46 -10.59 13.51
N GLU A 542 42.15 -11.59 12.94
CA GLU A 542 43.57 -11.56 12.55
C GLU A 542 44.57 -11.28 13.71
N ILE A 543 44.10 -11.34 14.96
CA ILE A 543 44.94 -11.14 16.15
C ILE A 543 45.77 -12.40 16.40
N ARG A 544 47.02 -12.42 15.93
CA ARG A 544 47.97 -13.53 16.10
C ARG A 544 49.25 -13.08 16.80
N GLU A 545 49.40 -13.42 18.07
CA GLU A 545 50.70 -13.45 18.76
C GLU A 545 50.99 -14.87 19.26
N GLU A 546 52.18 -15.38 18.98
CA GLU A 546 52.67 -16.65 19.51
C GLU A 546 53.10 -16.49 20.98
N VAL A 547 52.15 -16.65 21.91
CA VAL A 547 52.44 -16.65 23.35
C VAL A 547 52.91 -18.05 23.80
N PRO A 548 54.04 -18.19 24.51
CA PRO A 548 54.50 -19.49 25.00
C PRO A 548 53.54 -20.09 26.03
N VAL A 549 53.03 -21.30 25.77
CA VAL A 549 52.09 -21.99 26.66
C VAL A 549 52.77 -22.38 27.98
N PRO A 550 52.22 -22.05 29.15
CA PRO A 550 52.76 -22.49 30.44
C PRO A 550 52.63 -24.01 30.61
N ALA A 551 53.74 -24.66 30.97
CA ALA A 551 53.86 -26.13 31.03
C ALA A 551 53.14 -26.81 32.23
N SER A 552 52.07 -26.23 32.77
CA SER A 552 51.35 -26.75 33.95
C SER A 552 49.83 -26.68 33.80
N ALA A 553 49.29 -27.44 32.85
CA ALA A 553 47.84 -27.56 32.62
C ALA A 553 47.33 -28.99 32.88
N ALA A 554 47.43 -29.51 34.10
CA ALA A 554 46.83 -30.80 34.48
C ALA A 554 45.30 -31.01 34.21
N PRO A 555 44.45 -30.00 33.89
CA PRO A 555 43.04 -30.25 33.56
C PRO A 555 42.78 -30.93 32.21
N HIS A 556 43.64 -30.80 31.20
CA HIS A 556 43.32 -31.24 29.82
C HIS A 556 43.04 -32.75 29.73
N GLN A 557 43.78 -33.55 30.52
CA GLN A 557 43.61 -35.01 30.56
C GLN A 557 42.19 -35.43 31.00
N LYS A 558 41.53 -34.67 31.89
CA LYS A 558 40.18 -35.03 32.38
C LYS A 558 39.10 -34.84 31.33
N VAL A 559 39.19 -33.78 30.52
CA VAL A 559 38.19 -33.48 29.48
C VAL A 559 38.38 -34.40 28.27
N LEU A 560 39.62 -34.70 27.89
CA LEU A 560 39.91 -35.70 26.86
C LEU A 560 39.45 -37.10 27.28
N ASN A 561 39.76 -37.54 28.50
CA ASN A 561 39.26 -38.83 29.01
C ASN A 561 37.73 -38.88 29.06
N TRP A 562 37.05 -37.75 29.33
CA TRP A 562 35.59 -37.68 29.34
C TRP A 562 34.99 -37.80 27.93
N LEU A 563 35.58 -37.12 26.95
CA LEU A 563 35.20 -37.24 25.53
C LEU A 563 35.44 -38.66 25.00
N GLU A 564 36.60 -39.27 25.27
CA GLU A 564 36.90 -40.66 24.87
C GLU A 564 35.97 -41.69 25.55
N SER A 565 35.63 -41.47 26.83
CA SER A 565 34.64 -42.30 27.55
C SER A 565 33.21 -42.18 26.99
N SER A 566 32.89 -41.05 26.35
CA SER A 566 31.58 -40.82 25.72
C SER A 566 31.41 -41.59 24.40
N THR A 567 32.51 -41.83 23.68
CA THR A 567 32.52 -42.55 22.39
C THR A 567 32.59 -44.08 22.49
N SER A 568 32.77 -44.66 23.68
CA SER A 568 33.11 -46.08 23.86
C SER A 568 31.98 -46.98 24.38
N GLN A 569 30.75 -46.47 24.56
CA GLN A 569 29.62 -47.24 25.15
C GLN A 569 28.49 -47.66 24.19
N TYR A 570 28.67 -47.57 22.87
CA TYR A 570 27.73 -48.17 21.89
C TYR A 570 28.31 -49.38 21.15
N ALA A 571 28.62 -50.43 21.92
CA ALA A 571 28.76 -51.78 21.41
C ALA A 571 28.33 -52.85 22.45
N THR A 572 27.33 -53.66 22.07
CA THR A 572 26.95 -54.97 22.67
C THR A 572 26.12 -55.02 23.97
N GLN A 573 24.80 -55.20 23.80
CA GLN A 573 23.83 -56.06 24.52
C GLN A 573 24.15 -56.60 25.96
N SER A 574 23.23 -56.42 26.93
CA SER A 574 22.20 -57.43 27.33
C SER A 574 21.66 -57.32 28.78
N GLN A 575 20.33 -57.47 28.91
CA GLN A 575 19.54 -58.10 30.00
C GLN A 575 19.56 -57.66 31.50
N ASN A 576 18.31 -57.50 32.00
CA ASN A 576 17.76 -57.73 33.36
C ASN A 576 17.72 -56.59 34.43
N GLU A 577 16.48 -56.26 34.84
CA GLU A 577 16.03 -55.65 36.12
C GLU A 577 16.08 -56.66 37.31
N PRO A 578 15.82 -56.32 38.60
CA PRO A 578 15.24 -55.10 39.22
C PRO A 578 16.13 -54.51 40.36
N GLU A 579 15.73 -53.65 41.33
CA GLU A 579 14.41 -53.16 41.82
C GLU A 579 14.47 -51.72 42.44
N CYS A 580 13.34 -51.32 43.03
CA CYS A 580 12.89 -50.01 43.55
C CYS A 580 13.39 -49.60 44.96
N VAL A 581 13.45 -48.29 45.26
CA VAL A 581 12.66 -47.57 46.31
C VAL A 581 13.00 -46.04 46.33
N ILE A 582 11.97 -45.20 46.50
CA ILE A 582 11.98 -43.72 46.36
C ILE A 582 11.61 -43.08 47.73
N PRO A 583 12.08 -41.87 48.10
CA PRO A 583 11.21 -40.68 48.00
C PRO A 583 11.87 -39.36 47.54
N THR A 584 11.18 -38.71 46.61
CA THR A 584 11.30 -37.35 46.03
C THR A 584 10.99 -36.22 47.05
N PRO A 585 11.22 -34.88 46.79
CA PRO A 585 10.76 -34.21 45.56
C PRO A 585 11.40 -32.88 45.04
N PHE A 586 10.97 -32.53 43.80
CA PHE A 586 11.02 -31.23 43.10
C PHE A 586 12.40 -30.62 42.76
N ASN A 587 12.66 -30.09 41.56
CA ASN A 587 11.91 -30.06 40.29
C ASN A 587 12.91 -29.75 39.15
N THR A 588 13.12 -30.68 38.20
CA THR A 588 14.09 -30.50 37.10
C THR A 588 13.43 -30.08 35.80
N GLN A 589 14.18 -29.32 35.00
CA GLN A 589 13.94 -29.22 33.56
C GLN A 589 13.96 -30.64 32.95
N GLU A 590 13.05 -30.94 32.02
CA GLU A 590 13.48 -31.33 30.66
C GLU A 590 12.31 -31.37 29.66
N LEU A 591 12.69 -31.36 28.38
CA LEU A 591 11.80 -31.58 27.25
C LEU A 591 11.36 -33.04 27.17
N TYR A 592 10.14 -33.30 26.69
CA TYR A 592 9.79 -34.60 26.13
C TYR A 592 8.92 -34.47 24.86
N SER A 593 8.94 -35.57 24.11
CA SER A 593 8.74 -35.71 22.68
C SER A 593 7.46 -36.45 22.27
N VAL A 594 6.97 -36.16 21.05
CA VAL A 594 6.42 -37.11 20.04
C VAL A 594 5.07 -37.83 20.27
N SER A 595 4.19 -37.70 19.27
CA SER A 595 3.50 -38.78 18.49
C SER A 595 2.31 -38.17 17.69
N GLN A 596 1.83 -38.69 16.54
CA GLN A 596 1.98 -39.99 15.86
C GLN A 596 2.25 -39.84 14.33
N GLN A 597 2.70 -40.93 13.71
CA GLN A 597 2.82 -41.12 12.25
C GLN A 597 1.48 -41.53 11.61
N GLN A 598 1.37 -41.37 10.29
CA GLN A 598 0.64 -42.30 9.42
C GLN A 598 1.53 -42.73 8.24
N ASP A 599 1.27 -43.92 7.72
CA ASP A 599 2.24 -44.74 6.98
C ASP A 599 2.55 -44.23 5.56
N ILE A 600 3.82 -44.40 5.15
CA ILE A 600 4.19 -44.60 3.75
C ILE A 600 5.11 -45.82 3.69
N ALA A 601 4.63 -46.88 3.04
CA ALA A 601 5.44 -48.05 2.74
C ALA A 601 6.46 -47.74 1.64
N CYS A 602 7.66 -48.29 1.78
CA CYS A 602 8.72 -48.19 0.78
C CYS A 602 8.31 -48.91 -0.52
N ILE A 603 8.44 -48.22 -1.66
CA ILE A 603 8.75 -48.84 -2.95
C ILE A 603 9.96 -48.09 -3.51
N ASP A 604 11.01 -48.86 -3.79
CA ASP A 604 12.27 -48.43 -4.38
C ASP A 604 12.12 -48.42 -5.91
N ASP A 605 12.52 -47.32 -6.56
CA ASP A 605 12.70 -47.28 -8.03
C ASP A 605 13.76 -46.22 -8.40
N SER A 606 14.94 -46.39 -7.80
CA SER A 606 16.11 -45.56 -8.02
C SER A 606 16.81 -45.86 -9.36
N ASN A 607 16.28 -45.37 -10.51
CA ASN A 607 17.03 -45.41 -11.78
C ASN A 607 16.70 -44.39 -12.91
N VAL A 608 15.77 -43.42 -12.73
CA VAL A 608 15.35 -42.53 -13.84
C VAL A 608 15.76 -41.05 -13.69
N LEU A 609 16.23 -40.61 -12.52
CA LEU A 609 16.45 -39.18 -12.22
C LEU A 609 17.89 -38.65 -12.36
N GLN A 610 18.88 -39.47 -12.74
CA GLN A 610 20.28 -39.02 -12.87
C GLN A 610 20.68 -38.43 -14.24
N GLU A 611 19.86 -38.52 -15.29
CA GLU A 611 20.23 -38.02 -16.63
C GLU A 611 19.73 -36.61 -17.00
N ILE A 612 18.85 -35.98 -16.19
CA ILE A 612 18.14 -34.75 -16.61
C ILE A 612 18.79 -33.45 -16.13
N LEU A 613 19.70 -33.48 -15.14
CA LEU A 613 20.16 -32.28 -14.42
C LEU A 613 21.67 -31.98 -14.49
N LEU A 614 22.32 -32.20 -15.65
CA LEU A 614 23.66 -31.65 -15.90
C LEU A 614 23.78 -31.02 -17.32
N PRO A 615 24.30 -29.78 -17.46
CA PRO A 615 24.48 -29.15 -18.75
C PRO A 615 25.62 -29.79 -19.54
N LYS A 616 25.36 -30.15 -20.81
CA LYS A 616 26.37 -30.72 -21.72
C LYS A 616 27.42 -29.67 -22.10
N VAL A 617 28.63 -29.81 -21.56
CA VAL A 617 29.80 -29.03 -21.97
C VAL A 617 30.18 -29.42 -23.40
N VAL A 618 30.03 -28.48 -24.35
CA VAL A 618 30.43 -28.68 -25.75
C VAL A 618 31.94 -28.45 -25.88
N SER A 619 32.72 -29.54 -25.80
CA SER A 619 34.14 -29.52 -26.12
C SER A 619 34.34 -29.46 -27.64
N ARG A 620 34.86 -28.33 -28.15
CA ARG A 620 35.30 -28.21 -29.55
C ARG A 620 36.59 -29.01 -29.75
N SER A 621 36.52 -30.12 -30.48
CA SER A 621 37.70 -30.84 -30.95
C SER A 621 38.29 -30.16 -32.21
N SER A 622 39.52 -29.68 -32.10
CA SER A 622 40.29 -29.15 -33.23
C SER A 622 40.93 -30.29 -34.02
N THR A 623 40.26 -30.76 -35.07
CA THR A 623 40.82 -31.77 -35.98
C THR A 623 41.90 -31.15 -36.89
N CYS A 624 43.14 -31.57 -36.67
CA CYS A 624 44.27 -31.27 -37.53
C CYS A 624 44.10 -31.92 -38.91
N LYS A 625 44.09 -31.12 -39.99
CA LYS A 625 44.18 -31.63 -41.37
C LYS A 625 45.64 -31.74 -41.78
N LYS A 626 46.06 -32.94 -42.19
CA LYS A 626 47.25 -33.15 -43.04
C LYS A 626 46.82 -33.47 -44.47
N ASN A 627 47.47 -32.80 -45.42
CA ASN A 627 47.81 -33.21 -46.79
C ASN A 627 46.66 -33.73 -47.69
N MET A 628 46.28 -32.96 -48.71
CA MET A 628 47.01 -32.84 -49.98
C MET A 628 46.71 -31.48 -50.63
#